data_AF-A0A3P6SK18-F1
#
_entry.id   AF-A0A3P6SK18-F1
#
_cell.length_a   1.000
_cell.length_b   1.000
_cell.length_c   1.000
_cell.angle_alpha   90.00
_cell.angle_beta   90.00
_cell.angle_gamma   90.00
#
_symmetry.space_group_name_H-M   'P 1'
#
loop_
_entity.id
_entity.type
_entity.pdbx_description
1 polymer ?
#
loop_
_entity_poly.entity_id
_entity_poly.type
_entity_poly.pdbx_seq_one_letter_code
_entity_poly.pdbx_strand_id
1 'polypeptide(L)'
;MRVEYLSFSAHADARGIMQLISQCRPGHVLLVHGEASKMEFLKSRIESETKLPCSMPANGEIAIVPTRPHFNVRAPKDMLKKVLGKFWQ
;
A
#
# COMPACT_ATOMS: atom_id res chain seq x y z
N MET A 1 -28.09 13.48 -33.49
CA MET A 1 -28.11 12.49 -32.39
C MET A 1 -26.86 12.73 -31.57
N ARG A 2 -26.98 13.15 -30.30
CA ARG A 2 -25.85 13.43 -29.41
C ARG A 2 -25.63 12.19 -28.55
N VAL A 3 -24.46 11.57 -28.66
CA VAL A 3 -24.09 10.41 -27.84
C VAL A 3 -23.24 10.92 -26.71
N GLU A 4 -23.72 10.77 -25.48
CA GLU A 4 -23.01 11.13 -24.25
C GLU A 4 -22.65 9.83 -23.52
N TYR A 5 -21.40 9.72 -23.07
CA TYR A 5 -20.91 8.55 -22.35
C TYR A 5 -21.15 8.72 -20.85
N LEU A 6 -22.19 8.06 -20.32
CA LEU A 6 -22.45 7.99 -18.89
C LEU A 6 -21.77 6.75 -18.31
N SER A 7 -20.63 6.97 -17.67
CA SER A 7 -19.84 5.92 -17.01
C SER A 7 -20.52 5.45 -15.72
N PHE A 8 -21.45 4.49 -15.82
CA PHE A 8 -21.87 3.69 -14.68
C PHE A 8 -20.89 2.52 -14.52
N SER A 9 -19.84 2.74 -13.74
CA SER A 9 -18.91 1.68 -13.39
C SER A 9 -19.04 1.41 -11.89
N ALA A 10 -19.40 0.18 -11.53
CA ALA A 10 -19.26 -0.33 -10.16
C ALA A 10 -17.79 -0.69 -9.83
N HIS A 11 -16.84 -0.22 -10.64
CA HIS A 11 -15.42 -0.41 -10.39
C HIS A 11 -14.98 0.48 -9.23
N ALA A 12 -13.94 0.03 -8.53
CA ALA A 12 -13.35 0.79 -7.43
C ALA A 12 -12.97 2.20 -7.90
N ASP A 13 -13.52 3.21 -7.24
CA ASP A 13 -13.22 4.60 -7.52
C ASP A 13 -11.94 5.03 -6.80
N ALA A 14 -11.32 6.12 -7.27
CA ALA A 14 -10.07 6.60 -6.68
C ALA A 14 -10.23 6.93 -5.17
N ARG A 15 -11.42 7.36 -4.73
CA ARG A 15 -11.66 7.66 -3.31
C ARG A 15 -11.72 6.39 -2.47
N GLY A 16 -12.45 5.37 -2.91
CA GLY A 16 -12.53 4.08 -2.23
C GLY A 16 -11.17 3.39 -2.14
N ILE A 17 -10.38 3.41 -3.22
CA ILE A 17 -9.02 2.84 -3.22
C ILE A 17 -8.12 3.56 -2.21
N MET A 18 -8.11 4.90 -2.22
CA MET A 18 -7.29 5.67 -1.28
C MET A 18 -7.73 5.47 0.18
N GLN A 19 -9.05 5.39 0.42
CA GLN A 19 -9.57 5.08 1.74
C GLN A 19 -9.12 3.70 2.23
N LEU A 20 -9.16 2.69 1.37
CA LEU A 20 -8.72 1.33 1.70
C LEU A 20 -7.23 1.29 2.02
N ILE A 21 -6.38 1.93 1.21
CA ILE A 21 -4.94 2.01 1.46
C ILE A 21 -4.66 2.68 2.81
N SER A 22 -5.38 3.76 3.12
CA SER A 22 -5.26 4.46 4.40
C SER A 22 -5.65 3.59 5.59
N GLN A 23 -6.72 2.79 5.46
CA GLN A 23 -7.19 1.88 6.51
C GLN A 23 -6.25 0.69 6.71
N CYS A 24 -5.77 0.07 5.64
CA CYS A 24 -4.93 -1.11 5.70
C CYS A 24 -3.46 -0.80 6.06
N ARG A 25 -2.98 0.42 5.77
CA ARG A 25 -1.58 0.86 5.97
C ARG A 25 -0.57 -0.17 5.46
N PRO A 26 -0.64 -0.58 4.17
CA PRO A 26 0.24 -1.60 3.62
C PRO A 26 1.70 -1.11 3.56
N GLY A 27 2.65 -2.03 3.47
CA GLY A 27 4.06 -1.68 3.27
C GLY A 27 4.40 -1.28 1.83
N HIS A 28 3.62 -1.75 0.85
CA HIS A 28 3.78 -1.47 -0.59
C HIS A 28 2.43 -1.71 -1.28
N VAL A 29 2.08 -0.89 -2.27
CA VAL A 29 0.92 -1.05 -3.15
C VAL A 29 1.36 -1.49 -4.57
N LEU A 30 0.67 -2.45 -5.17
CA LEU A 30 0.87 -2.84 -6.57
C LEU A 30 -0.43 -2.63 -7.37
N LEU A 31 -0.34 -1.89 -8.48
CA LEU A 31 -1.42 -1.70 -9.44
C LEU A 31 -1.24 -2.70 -10.59
N VAL A 32 -2.19 -3.63 -10.75
CA VAL A 32 -2.07 -4.78 -11.68
C VAL A 32 -3.12 -4.77 -12.79
N HIS A 33 -4.17 -3.97 -12.65
CA HIS A 33 -5.26 -3.88 -13.62
C HIS A 33 -5.74 -2.43 -13.68
N GLY A 34 -5.96 -1.93 -14.90
CA GLY A 34 -6.44 -0.58 -15.16
C GLY A 34 -5.90 -0.06 -16.48
N GLU A 35 -6.46 1.05 -16.95
CA GLU A 35 -5.87 1.80 -18.07
C GLU A 35 -4.54 2.42 -17.63
N ALA A 36 -3.49 2.28 -18.43
CA ALA A 36 -2.13 2.72 -18.07
C ALA A 36 -2.07 4.18 -17.61
N SER A 37 -2.68 5.10 -18.36
CA SER A 37 -2.71 6.53 -18.01
C SER A 37 -3.42 6.82 -16.68
N LYS A 38 -4.51 6.11 -16.39
CA LYS A 38 -5.25 6.23 -15.12
C LYS A 38 -4.45 5.63 -13.96
N MET A 39 -3.75 4.53 -14.20
CA MET A 39 -2.89 3.90 -13.19
C MET A 39 -1.67 4.76 -12.88
N GLU A 40 -1.03 5.39 -13.86
CA GLU A 40 0.06 6.34 -13.63
C GLU A 40 -0.39 7.50 -12.74
N PHE A 41 -1.55 8.10 -13.06
CA PHE A 41 -2.15 9.14 -12.22
C PHE A 41 -2.40 8.65 -10.78
N LEU A 42 -3.01 7.47 -10.63
CA LEU A 42 -3.31 6.91 -9.31
C LEU A 42 -2.04 6.57 -8.53
N LYS A 43 -1.01 6.02 -9.19
CA LYS A 43 0.30 5.73 -8.60
C LYS A 43 0.91 7.00 -8.01
N SER A 44 1.02 8.08 -8.79
CA SER A 44 1.56 9.36 -8.32
C SER A 44 0.76 9.92 -7.15
N ARG A 45 -0.57 9.74 -7.16
CA ARG A 45 -1.43 10.15 -6.05
C ARG A 45 -1.19 9.34 -4.77
N ILE A 46 -1.09 8.02 -4.87
CA ILE A 46 -0.80 7.14 -3.74
C ILE A 46 0.55 7.51 -3.10
N GLU A 47 1.60 7.66 -3.91
CA GLU A 47 2.95 7.99 -3.45
C GLU A 47 3.01 9.37 -2.79
N SER A 48 2.31 10.36 -3.35
CA SER A 48 2.30 11.73 -2.83
C SER A 48 1.52 11.86 -1.52
N GLU A 49 0.34 11.25 -1.42
CA GLU A 49 -0.55 11.39 -0.25
C GLU A 49 -0.19 10.43 0.89
N THR A 50 0.17 9.17 0.59
CA THR A 50 0.39 8.15 1.62
C THR A 50 1.86 7.93 1.98
N LYS A 51 2.79 8.43 1.14
CA LYS A 51 4.23 8.17 1.22
C LYS A 51 4.59 6.68 1.16
N LEU A 52 3.69 5.84 0.66
CA LEU A 52 3.94 4.42 0.44
C LEU A 52 4.55 4.20 -0.95
N PRO A 53 5.47 3.23 -1.11
CA PRO A 53 5.92 2.82 -2.42
C PRO A 53 4.74 2.22 -3.19
N CYS A 54 4.65 2.55 -4.48
CA CYS A 54 3.63 2.03 -5.38
C CYS A 54 4.29 1.54 -6.68
N SER A 55 3.95 0.34 -7.13
CA SER A 55 4.47 -0.25 -8.37
C SER A 55 3.35 -0.54 -9.35
N MET A 56 3.66 -0.48 -10.65
CA MET A 56 2.73 -0.77 -11.74
C MET A 56 3.45 -1.68 -12.75
N PRO A 57 3.70 -2.95 -12.41
CA PRO A 57 4.43 -3.86 -13.27
C PRO A 57 3.61 -4.17 -14.54
N ALA A 58 4.31 -4.36 -15.66
CA ALA A 58 3.68 -4.86 -16.87
C ALA A 58 3.29 -6.35 -16.72
N ASN A 59 2.40 -6.81 -17.60
CA ASN A 59 2.02 -8.23 -17.63
C ASN A 59 3.26 -9.11 -17.88
N GLY A 60 3.51 -10.05 -16.98
CA GLY A 60 4.69 -10.94 -17.04
C GLY A 60 5.96 -10.36 -16.42
N GLU A 61 5.93 -9.12 -15.90
CA GLU A 61 7.06 -8.51 -15.19
C GLU A 61 7.11 -8.98 -13.73
N ILE A 62 8.32 -9.21 -13.22
CA ILE A 62 8.57 -9.57 -11.82
C ILE A 62 8.79 -8.31 -10.99
N ALA A 63 7.89 -8.04 -10.03
CA ALA A 63 8.07 -6.98 -9.04
C ALA A 63 8.73 -7.51 -7.76
N ILE A 64 9.85 -6.91 -7.36
CA ILE A 64 10.54 -7.25 -6.11
C ILE A 64 10.05 -6.31 -5.00
N VAL A 65 9.39 -6.86 -3.98
CA VAL A 65 8.86 -6.08 -2.85
C VAL A 65 9.68 -6.38 -1.60
N PRO A 66 10.46 -5.41 -1.08
CA PRO A 66 11.22 -5.62 0.15
C PRO A 66 10.29 -5.70 1.36
N THR A 67 10.45 -6.74 2.17
CA THR A 67 9.68 -6.93 3.41
C THR A 67 10.49 -6.51 4.62
N ARG A 68 9.81 -6.18 5.73
CA ARG A 68 10.50 -5.94 7.00
C ARG A 68 11.25 -7.21 7.42
N PRO A 69 12.55 -7.12 7.75
CA PRO A 69 13.30 -8.28 8.19
C PRO A 69 12.76 -8.74 9.54
N HIS A 70 12.46 -10.03 9.63
CA HIS A 70 11.99 -10.66 10.87
C HIS A 70 13.18 -11.34 11.56
N PHE A 71 13.50 -10.89 12.77
CA PHE A 71 14.59 -11.45 13.57
C PHE A 71 14.06 -12.13 14.81
N ASN A 72 14.38 -13.41 14.98
CA ASN A 72 14.15 -14.13 16.23
C ASN A 72 15.38 -13.98 17.12
N VAL A 73 15.24 -13.23 18.22
CA VAL A 73 16.34 -12.97 19.15
C VAL A 73 16.03 -13.62 20.51
N ARG A 74 17.00 -14.33 21.10
CA ARG A 74 16.90 -14.82 22.48
C ARG A 74 17.58 -13.81 23.40
N ALA A 75 16.85 -13.31 24.39
CA ALA A 75 17.37 -12.39 25.39
C ALA A 75 17.18 -12.97 26.80
N PRO A 76 18.18 -12.81 27.71
CA PRO A 76 18.00 -13.13 29.12
C PRO A 76 16.87 -12.31 29.74
N LYS A 77 16.12 -12.93 30.67
CA LYS A 77 14.94 -12.31 31.30
C LYS A 77 15.25 -10.97 32.00
N ASP A 78 16.45 -10.84 32.57
CA ASP A 78 16.86 -9.63 33.29
C ASP A 78 17.02 -8.41 32.37
N MET A 79 17.40 -8.64 31.10
CA MET A 79 17.54 -7.58 30.10
C MET A 79 16.17 -7.06 29.66
N LEU A 80 15.20 -7.96 29.48
CA LEU A 80 13.84 -7.60 29.09
C LEU A 80 13.12 -6.77 30.17
N LYS A 81 13.30 -7.12 31.45
CA LYS A 81 12.69 -6.37 32.57
C LYS A 81 13.18 -4.92 32.66
N LYS A 82 14.46 -4.66 32.39
CA LYS A 82 15.04 -3.30 32.42
C LYS A 82 14.50 -2.40 31.31
N VAL A 83 14.22 -2.96 30.13
CA VAL A 83 13.73 -2.20 28.97
C VAL A 83 12.21 -2.05 29.00
N LEU A 84 11.47 -3.13 29.31
CA LEU A 84 10.01 -3.14 29.29
C LEU A 84 9.38 -2.64 30.59
N GLY A 85 10.09 -2.63 31.72
CA GLY A 85 9.57 -2.14 33.00
C GLY A 85 9.15 -0.66 32.98
N LYS A 86 9.60 0.13 32.00
CA LYS A 86 9.16 1.51 31.76
C LYS A 86 7.84 1.63 30.96
N PHE A 87 7.39 0.56 30.30
CA PHE A 87 6.19 0.54 29.46
C PHE A 87 4.92 0.11 30.20
N TRP A 88 5.03 -0.30 31.47
CA TRP A 88 3.94 -0.84 32.30
C TRP A 88 3.61 0.04 33.52
N GLN A 89 3.96 1.33 33.51
CA GLN A 89 3.51 2.33 34.50
C GLN A 89 2.57 3.34 33.84
#